data_AF-A0A392VPH2-F1
#
_entry.id   AF-A0A392VPH2-F1
#
_cell.length_a   1.000
_cell.length_b   1.000
_cell.length_c   1.000
_cell.angle_alpha   90.00
_cell.angle_beta   90.00
_cell.angle_gamma   90.00
#
_symmetry.space_group_name_H-M   'P 1'
#
loop_
_entity.id
_entity.type
_entity.pdbx_description
1 polymer ?
#
loop_
_entity_poly.entity_id
_entity_poly.type
_entity_poly.pdbx_seq_one_letter_code
_entity_poly.pdbx_strand_id
1 'polypeptide(L)' 'MEAFLDALDLWETVEDDYDVSSLPEDPTVAQMKIHKERKTKRSKAKTCLFASVSQTVFIRIMT' A
#
# COMPACT_ATOMS: atom_id res chain seq x y z
N MET A 1 0.26 -16.02 1.42
CA MET A 1 -0.16 -14.59 1.50
C MET A 1 0.34 -13.83 0.28
N GLU A 2 1.61 -13.98 -0.07
CA GLU A 2 2.24 -13.42 -1.28
C GLU A 2 1.42 -13.63 -2.56
N ALA A 3 1.15 -14.86 -2.98
CA ALA A 3 0.35 -15.14 -4.19
C ALA A 3 -1.07 -14.51 -4.20
N PHE A 4 -1.65 -14.25 -3.03
CA PHE A 4 -2.95 -13.57 -2.93
C PHE A 4 -2.82 -12.05 -3.10
N LEU A 5 -1.76 -11.45 -2.55
CA LEU A 5 -1.45 -10.04 -2.74
C LEU A 5 -0.97 -9.75 -4.17
N ASP A 6 -0.20 -10.67 -4.75
CA ASP A 6 0.29 -10.58 -6.13
C ASP A 6 -0.88 -10.63 -7.14
N ALA A 7 -1.83 -11.55 -6.96
CA ALA A 7 -3.06 -11.61 -7.75
C ALA A 7 -3.95 -10.34 -7.64
N LEU A 8 -3.72 -9.50 -6.64
CA LEU A 8 -4.44 -8.23 -6.41
C LEU A 8 -3.60 -7.00 -6.81
N ASP A 9 -2.41 -7.17 -7.39
CA ASP A 9 -1.43 -6.12 -7.65
C ASP A 9 -1.05 -5.31 -6.38
N LEU A 10 -1.06 -5.99 -5.23
CA LEU A 10 -0.76 -5.44 -3.91
C LEU A 10 0.63 -5.86 -3.39
N TRP A 11 1.25 -6.88 -3.96
CA TRP A 11 2.57 -7.36 -3.53
C TRP A 11 3.64 -6.28 -3.65
N GLU A 12 3.72 -5.61 -4.81
CA GLU A 12 4.60 -4.45 -4.97
C GLU A 12 4.30 -3.34 -3.95
N THR A 13 3.05 -3.18 -3.51
CA THR A 13 2.71 -2.14 -2.52
C THR A 13 3.12 -2.52 -1.09
N VAL A 14 3.40 -3.80 -0.83
CA VAL A 14 3.92 -4.30 0.45
C VAL A 14 5.44 -4.28 0.47
N GLU A 15 6.10 -4.55 -0.67
CA GLU A 15 7.55 -4.43 -0.81
C GLU A 15 8.02 -2.98 -0.91
N ASP A 16 7.28 -2.14 -1.63
CA ASP A 16 7.59 -0.73 -1.82
C ASP A 16 7.12 0.04 -0.56
N ASP A 17 7.95 0.00 0.48
CA ASP A 17 7.77 0.72 1.76
C ASP A 17 7.93 2.25 1.60
N TYR A 18 7.79 2.77 0.38
CA TYR A 18 7.77 4.20 0.14
C TYR A 18 6.54 4.77 0.82
N ASP A 19 6.78 5.53 1.88
CA ASP A 19 5.78 6.46 2.37
C ASP A 19 5.32 7.29 1.17
N VAL A 20 4.01 7.29 0.90
CA VAL A 20 3.47 7.89 -0.32
C VAL A 20 3.85 9.36 -0.24
N SER A 21 4.92 9.73 -0.94
CA SER A 21 5.58 11.01 -0.74
C SER A 21 4.53 12.10 -0.90
N SER A 22 4.59 13.10 -0.03
CA SER A 22 3.71 14.25 -0.13
C SER A 22 3.74 14.76 -1.56
N LEU A 23 2.57 15.02 -2.14
CA LEU A 23 2.49 15.68 -3.43
C LEU A 23 3.30 16.99 -3.35
N PRO A 24 4.03 17.37 -4.42
CA PRO A 24 4.66 18.68 -4.50
C PRO A 24 3.60 19.79 -4.40
N GLU A 25 4.02 21.02 -4.14
CA GLU A 25 3.13 22.17 -3.93
C GLU A 25 2.20 22.44 -5.13
N ASP A 26 2.71 22.23 -6.36
CA ASP A 26 1.95 22.33 -7.61
C ASP A 26 1.94 21.00 -8.37
N PRO A 27 1.11 20.02 -7.96
CA PRO A 27 1.07 18.73 -8.61
C PRO A 27 0.26 18.79 -9.91
N THR A 28 0.72 18.07 -10.93
CA THR A 28 -0.09 17.86 -12.15
C THR A 28 -1.25 16.91 -11.86
N VAL A 29 -2.37 17.03 -12.60
CA VAL A 29 -3.53 16.12 -12.49
C VAL A 29 -3.13 14.64 -12.58
N ALA A 30 -2.17 14.30 -13.43
CA ALA A 30 -1.62 12.94 -13.54
C ALA A 30 -0.95 12.48 -12.24
N GLN A 31 -0.17 13.36 -11.58
CA GLN A 31 0.48 13.07 -10.30
C GLN A 31 -0.55 12.88 -9.18
N MET A 32 -1.59 13.72 -9.15
CA MET A 32 -2.69 13.58 -8.17
C MET A 32 -3.42 12.24 -8.33
N LYS A 33 -3.69 11.82 -9.59
CA LYS A 33 -4.33 10.52 -9.89
C LYS A 33 -3.48 9.36 -9.39
N ILE A 34 -2.19 9.36 -9.74
CA ILE A 34 -1.24 8.32 -9.32
C ILE A 34 -1.11 8.27 -7.80
N HIS A 35 -1.00 9.43 -7.13
CA HIS A 35 -0.91 9.50 -5.67
C HIS A 35 -2.16 8.89 -4.99
N LYS A 36 -3.36 9.18 -5.51
CA LYS A 36 -4.62 8.63 -4.99
C LYS A 36 -4.72 7.11 -5.19
N GLU A 37 -4.31 6.63 -6.36
CA GLU A 37 -4.27 5.19 -6.67
C GLU A 37 -3.30 4.46 -5.74
N ARG A 38 -2.08 4.99 -5.55
CA ARG A 38 -1.07 4.44 -4.63
C ARG A 38 -1.57 4.40 -3.17
N LYS A 39 -2.16 5.49 -2.67
CA LYS A 39 -2.78 5.52 -1.33
C LYS A 39 -3.87 4.46 -1.17
N THR A 40 -4.70 4.30 -2.20
CA THR A 40 -5.80 3.31 -2.17
C THR A 40 -5.26 1.88 -2.17
N LYS A 41 -4.27 1.57 -3.01
CA LYS A 41 -3.60 0.25 -3.01
C LYS A 41 -2.96 -0.05 -1.66
N ARG A 42 -2.26 0.92 -1.05
CA ARG A 42 -1.64 0.74 0.28
C ARG A 42 -2.67 0.42 1.36
N SER A 43 -3.80 1.11 1.37
CA SER A 43 -4.90 0.83 2.31
C SER A 43 -5.48 -0.58 2.13
N LYS A 44 -5.65 -1.03 0.88
CA LYS A 44 -6.14 -2.38 0.57
C LYS A 44 -5.15 -3.46 0.98
N ALA A 45 -3.86 -3.27 0.73
CA ALA A 45 -2.80 -4.18 1.17
C ALA A 45 -2.78 -4.32 2.69
N LYS A 46 -2.83 -3.19 3.42
CA LYS A 46 -2.93 -3.18 4.89
C LYS A 46 -4.16 -3.95 5.40
N THR A 47 -5.31 -3.73 4.78
CA THR A 47 -6.56 -4.42 5.15
C THR A 47 -6.46 -5.93 4.88
N CYS A 48 -5.91 -6.35 3.74
CA CYS A 48 -5.70 -7.76 3.42
C CYS A 48 -4.76 -8.44 4.40
N LEU A 49 -3.64 -7.80 4.73
CA LEU A 49 -2.70 -8.29 5.74
C LEU A 49 -3.37 -8.40 7.11
N PHE A 50 -4.04 -7.34 7.57
CA PHE A 50 -4.75 -7.33 8.85
C PHE A 50 -5.80 -8.44 8.95
N ALA A 51 -6.55 -8.70 7.88
CA ALA A 51 -7.56 -9.75 7.85
C ALA A 51 -6.97 -11.17 7.87
N SER A 52 -5.70 -11.33 7.47
CA SER A 52 -5.09 -12.64 7.22
C SER A 52 -4.02 -13.05 8.24
N VAL A 53 -3.49 -12.11 9.01
CA VAL A 53 -2.43 -12.38 10.01
C VAL A 53 -2.86 -11.94 11.41
N SER A 54 -2.22 -12.48 12.45
CA SER A 54 -2.44 -12.01 13.82
C SER A 54 -1.94 -10.57 14.01
N GLN A 55 -2.51 -9.84 14.98
CA GLN A 55 -2.11 -8.44 15.26
C GLN A 55 -0.60 -8.31 15.50
N THR A 56 0.03 -9.27 16.18
CA THR A 56 1.49 -9.26 16.44
C THR A 56 2.31 -9.36 15.15
N VAL A 57 1.88 -10.20 14.21
CA VAL A 57 2.53 -10.35 12.90
C VAL A 57 2.26 -9.12 12.03
N PHE A 58 1.03 -8.59 12.06
CA PHE A 58 0.68 -7.36 11.35
C PHE A 58 1.54 -6.17 11.80
N ILE A 59 1.68 -5.96 13.11
CA ILE A 59 2.51 -4.88 13.66
C ILE A 59 3.96 -5.02 13.20
N ARG A 60 4.54 -6.22 13.22
CA ARG A 60 5.90 -6.47 12.71
C ARG A 60 6.10 -6.23 11.22
N ILE A 61 5.04 -6.33 10.42
CA ILE A 61 5.09 -6.04 8.97
C ILE A 61 4.91 -4.53 8.73
N MET A 62 4.21 -3.82 9.63
CA MET A 62 3.92 -2.39 9.50
C MET A 62 4.93 -1.46 10.21
N THR A 63 5.76 -2.02 11.10
CA THR A 63 6.75 -1.30 11.91
C THR A 63 8.14 -1.68 11.44
#